data_AF-A0A9D0HG78-F1
#
_entry.id   AF-A0A9D0HG78-F1
#
_cell.length_a   1.000
_cell.length_b   1.000
_cell.length_c   1.000
_cell.angle_alpha   90.00
_cell.angle_beta   90.00
_cell.angle_gamma   90.00
#
_symmetry.space_group_name_H-M   'P 1'
#
loop_
_entity.id
_entity.type
_entity.pdbx_description
1 polymer ?
#
loop_
_entity_poly.entity_id
_entity_poly.type
_entity_poly.pdbx_seq_one_letter_code
_entity_poly.pdbx_strand_id
1 'polypeptide(L)'
;MLAGVDVRLGTPRKLPKPNQLQGTVAVLDIAFASESGGRRNAFEKTTLKFIQRLGERLHAWIDHHDSDNHARFVHDPRFVLATKQQHGACPEMVTPAVVARLGPVDTIVCHNDFDGLASAAKWLRNGMASYPGCDDDARAIDTRIGPLSPTGVRFDHALRARPRDVALQHQVLAHLYEGLSQQRRWVAIDEAAATIVPRLEQSKRLARNYRALSSDLVMVEVDAHAVKYDKTELLLLGQQLAPMSLVVSGETATFAAAFDSGINFLERFGFSGGMPTLVSVHKSQLHEVLAKLGVAL
;
A
#
# COMPACT_ATOMS: atom_id res chain seq x y z
N MET A 1 22.00 -5.63 -0.34
CA MET A 1 21.96 -5.96 1.10
C MET A 1 22.12 -4.69 1.91
N LEU A 2 21.30 -4.50 2.93
CA LEU A 2 21.42 -3.44 3.94
C LEU A 2 21.64 -4.12 5.29
N ALA A 3 22.68 -3.75 6.03
CA ALA A 3 23.04 -4.41 7.30
C ALA A 3 23.24 -5.93 7.20
N GLY A 4 23.65 -6.46 6.04
CA GLY A 4 23.77 -7.91 5.81
C GLY A 4 22.44 -8.62 5.51
N VAL A 5 21.32 -7.89 5.46
CA VAL A 5 19.98 -8.41 5.14
C VAL A 5 19.64 -8.14 3.68
N ASP A 6 19.11 -9.14 2.98
CA ASP A 6 18.54 -8.96 1.63
C ASP A 6 17.14 -8.35 1.71
N VAL A 7 16.83 -7.33 0.91
CA VAL A 7 15.49 -6.72 0.91
C VAL A 7 14.86 -6.84 -0.47
N ARG A 8 13.68 -7.45 -0.52
CA ARG A 8 12.90 -7.69 -1.73
C ARG A 8 11.58 -6.94 -1.68
N LEU A 9 11.30 -6.19 -2.73
CA LEU A 9 10.01 -5.53 -2.90
C LEU A 9 8.98 -6.52 -3.44
N GLY A 10 7.78 -6.49 -2.87
CA GLY A 10 6.65 -7.34 -3.23
C GLY A 10 5.34 -6.58 -3.21
N THR A 11 4.29 -7.22 -3.73
CA THR A 11 2.90 -6.77 -3.54
C THR A 11 2.05 -8.01 -3.29
N PRO A 12 0.83 -7.89 -2.74
CA PRO A 12 -0.07 -9.03 -2.55
C PRO A 12 -0.27 -9.86 -3.81
N ARG A 13 -0.19 -9.22 -4.99
CA ARG A 13 -0.39 -9.85 -6.30
C ARG A 13 0.89 -10.37 -6.96
N LYS A 14 2.07 -10.05 -6.42
CA LYS A 14 3.38 -10.39 -6.98
C LYS A 14 4.41 -10.47 -5.87
N LEU A 15 4.46 -11.64 -5.22
CA LEU A 15 5.50 -12.00 -4.26
C LEU A 15 6.76 -12.52 -4.98
N PRO A 16 7.96 -12.33 -4.41
CA PRO A 16 9.16 -12.98 -4.91
C PRO A 16 9.06 -14.51 -4.82
N LYS A 17 9.91 -15.24 -5.55
CA LYS A 17 9.90 -16.70 -5.50
C LYS A 17 10.53 -17.17 -4.18
N PRO A 18 9.89 -18.05 -3.38
CA PRO A 18 10.43 -18.51 -2.09
C PRO A 18 11.82 -19.15 -2.14
N ASN A 19 12.19 -19.76 -3.27
CA ASN A 19 13.51 -20.38 -3.46
C ASN A 19 14.62 -19.39 -3.83
N GLN A 20 14.28 -18.12 -4.05
CA GLN A 20 15.24 -17.03 -4.30
C GLN A 20 15.48 -16.18 -3.05
N LEU A 21 14.75 -16.44 -1.95
CA LEU A 21 14.93 -15.76 -0.68
C LEU A 21 15.92 -16.55 0.17
N GLN A 22 16.90 -15.85 0.72
CA GLN A 22 17.98 -16.44 1.50
C GLN A 22 17.56 -16.56 2.96
N GLY A 23 17.92 -17.70 3.58
CA GLY A 23 17.74 -17.93 5.01
C GLY A 23 16.32 -17.68 5.52
N THR A 24 16.26 -17.04 6.68
CA THR A 24 15.04 -16.66 7.42
C THR A 24 14.43 -15.38 6.85
N VAL A 25 13.09 -15.29 6.88
CA VAL A 25 12.32 -14.28 6.13
C VAL A 25 11.31 -13.57 7.03
N ALA A 26 11.33 -12.24 6.99
CA ALA A 26 10.23 -11.39 7.47
C ALA A 26 9.43 -10.84 6.28
N VAL A 27 8.10 -10.83 6.38
CA VAL A 27 7.18 -10.21 5.43
C VAL A 27 6.51 -9.01 6.10
N LEU A 28 6.61 -7.82 5.51
CA LEU A 28 6.16 -6.57 6.11
C LEU A 28 5.23 -5.81 5.16
N ASP A 29 4.08 -5.41 5.67
CA ASP A 29 3.08 -4.60 4.95
C ASP A 29 2.55 -5.25 3.65
N ILE A 30 2.52 -6.59 3.61
CA ILE A 30 1.94 -7.28 2.46
C ILE A 30 0.61 -7.90 2.88
N ALA A 31 -0.47 -7.27 2.41
CA ALA A 31 -1.81 -7.81 2.53
C ALA A 31 -1.89 -9.24 1.99
N PHE A 32 -2.74 -10.05 2.61
CA PHE A 32 -3.17 -11.30 2.03
C PHE A 32 -3.85 -11.06 0.68
N ALA A 33 -3.47 -11.86 -0.33
CA ALA A 33 -3.97 -11.70 -1.69
C ALA A 33 -5.47 -12.02 -1.72
N SER A 34 -6.27 -11.11 -2.29
CA SER A 34 -7.72 -11.26 -2.42
C SER A 34 -8.17 -11.28 -3.87
N GLU A 35 -9.48 -11.43 -4.06
CA GLU A 35 -10.18 -11.42 -5.34
C GLU A 35 -10.13 -10.05 -6.03
N SER A 36 -9.69 -9.00 -5.31
CA SER A 36 -9.52 -7.65 -5.85
C SER A 36 -8.61 -7.66 -7.10
N GLY A 37 -9.19 -7.30 -8.25
CA GLY A 37 -8.53 -7.40 -9.56
C GLY A 37 -8.78 -8.72 -10.32
N GLY A 38 -9.83 -9.47 -9.96
CA GLY A 38 -10.40 -10.55 -10.78
C GLY A 38 -9.74 -11.93 -10.61
N ARG A 39 -8.92 -12.13 -9.58
CA ARG A 39 -8.21 -13.41 -9.35
C ARG A 39 -8.95 -14.29 -8.36
N ARG A 40 -9.65 -15.31 -8.86
CA ARG A 40 -10.28 -16.33 -7.99
C ARG A 40 -9.24 -17.14 -7.21
N ASN A 41 -9.49 -17.35 -5.92
CA ASN A 41 -8.65 -18.10 -4.98
C ASN A 41 -7.23 -17.51 -4.91
N ALA A 42 -7.14 -16.17 -4.88
CA ALA A 42 -5.86 -15.47 -4.86
C ALA A 42 -5.05 -15.81 -3.60
N PHE A 43 -5.73 -15.92 -2.46
CA PHE A 43 -5.11 -16.31 -1.20
C PHE A 43 -4.43 -17.67 -1.30
N GLU A 44 -5.13 -18.71 -1.75
CA GLU A 44 -4.61 -20.08 -1.86
C GLU A 44 -3.44 -20.14 -2.84
N LYS A 45 -3.57 -19.49 -4.00
CA LYS A 45 -2.60 -19.60 -5.10
C LYS A 45 -1.36 -18.74 -4.90
N THR A 46 -1.45 -17.66 -4.11
CA THR A 46 -0.36 -16.71 -3.91
C THR A 46 0.11 -16.72 -2.47
N THR A 47 -0.69 -16.22 -1.52
CA THR A 47 -0.27 -16.02 -0.13
C THR A 47 -0.03 -17.34 0.60
N LEU A 48 -1.01 -18.25 0.64
CA LEU A 48 -0.88 -19.53 1.34
C LEU A 48 0.26 -20.36 0.76
N LYS A 49 0.34 -20.43 -0.56
CA LYS A 49 1.42 -21.13 -1.27
C LYS A 49 2.80 -20.55 -0.94
N PHE A 50 2.91 -19.23 -0.79
CA PHE A 50 4.15 -18.58 -0.40
C PHE A 50 4.52 -18.93 1.05
N ILE A 51 3.58 -18.81 1.99
CA ILE A 51 3.76 -19.19 3.40
C ILE A 51 4.22 -20.65 3.52
N GLN A 52 3.51 -21.58 2.87
CA GLN A 52 3.82 -23.02 2.90
C GLN A 52 5.20 -23.35 2.30
N ARG A 53 5.62 -22.64 1.24
CA ARG A 53 6.93 -22.83 0.61
C ARG A 53 8.10 -22.22 1.38
N LEU A 54 7.84 -21.21 2.19
CA LEU A 54 8.83 -20.74 3.16
C LEU A 54 8.97 -21.72 4.32
N GLY A 55 7.84 -22.27 4.79
CA GLY A 55 7.83 -23.21 5.91
C GLY A 55 8.42 -22.56 7.16
N GLU A 56 9.38 -23.21 7.78
CA GLU A 56 10.09 -22.72 8.98
C GLU A 56 10.94 -21.48 8.70
N ARG A 57 11.30 -21.21 7.44
CA ARG A 57 12.05 -19.98 7.08
C ARG A 57 11.22 -18.72 7.26
N LEU A 58 9.88 -18.80 7.26
CA LEU A 58 9.06 -17.64 7.60
C LEU A 58 9.18 -17.42 9.11
N HIS A 59 9.75 -16.29 9.51
CA HIS A 59 9.87 -15.88 10.91
C HIS A 59 8.84 -14.84 11.31
N ALA A 60 8.46 -13.97 10.38
CA ALA A 60 7.54 -12.87 10.65
C ALA A 60 6.61 -12.59 9.47
N TRP A 61 5.34 -12.32 9.75
CA TRP A 61 4.43 -11.62 8.85
C TRP A 61 3.72 -10.52 9.63
N ILE A 62 4.04 -9.26 9.34
CA ILE A 62 3.44 -8.09 9.98
C ILE A 62 2.63 -7.36 8.92
N ASP A 63 1.33 -7.23 9.14
CA ASP A 63 0.44 -6.58 8.19
C ASP A 63 -0.79 -6.01 8.90
N HIS A 64 -1.32 -4.92 8.35
CA HIS A 64 -2.46 -4.19 8.90
C HIS A 64 -3.64 -4.10 7.93
N HIS A 65 -3.63 -4.86 6.83
CA HIS A 65 -4.75 -4.88 5.89
C HIS A 65 -5.84 -5.83 6.37
N ASP A 66 -7.08 -5.57 5.98
CA ASP A 66 -8.19 -6.42 6.38
C ASP A 66 -8.13 -7.76 5.61
N SER A 67 -8.37 -8.89 6.27
CA SER A 67 -8.62 -10.16 5.59
C SER A 67 -9.36 -11.19 6.44
N ASP A 68 -10.33 -11.86 5.82
CA ASP A 68 -11.03 -13.02 6.41
C ASP A 68 -10.06 -14.16 6.78
N ASN A 69 -8.93 -14.24 6.07
CA ASN A 69 -7.94 -15.29 6.30
C ASN A 69 -7.05 -15.03 7.53
N HIS A 70 -7.14 -13.87 8.19
CA HIS A 70 -6.41 -13.60 9.43
C HIS A 70 -6.72 -14.63 10.53
N ALA A 71 -7.97 -15.08 10.62
CA ALA A 71 -8.41 -16.08 11.59
C ALA A 71 -7.62 -17.40 11.51
N ARG A 72 -7.05 -17.72 10.34
CA ARG A 72 -6.25 -18.94 10.13
C ARG A 72 -4.87 -18.89 10.79
N PHE A 73 -4.39 -17.69 11.11
CA PHE A 73 -3.03 -17.46 11.61
C PHE A 73 -3.00 -16.76 12.97
N VAL A 74 -4.15 -16.48 13.59
CA VAL A 74 -4.26 -15.76 14.87
C VAL A 74 -3.48 -16.44 16.01
N HIS A 75 -3.29 -17.76 15.95
CA HIS A 75 -2.54 -18.53 16.94
C HIS A 75 -1.10 -18.85 16.51
N ASP A 76 -0.70 -18.45 15.30
CA ASP A 76 0.66 -18.67 14.81
C ASP A 76 1.54 -17.50 15.28
N PRO A 77 2.54 -17.72 16.15
CA PRO A 77 3.31 -16.65 16.79
C PRO A 77 4.15 -15.82 15.81
N ARG A 78 4.34 -16.30 14.58
CA ARG A 78 5.04 -15.59 13.50
C ARG A 78 4.22 -14.43 12.94
N PHE A 79 2.91 -14.43 13.14
CA PHE A 79 2.00 -13.48 12.55
C PHE A 79 1.66 -12.36 13.55
N VAL A 80 1.78 -11.11 13.09
CA VAL A 80 1.33 -9.90 13.77
C VAL A 80 0.37 -9.21 12.83
N LEU A 81 -0.89 -9.60 12.92
CA LEU A 81 -1.94 -9.18 11.98
C LEU A 81 -2.91 -8.25 12.69
N ALA A 82 -3.23 -7.14 12.02
CA ALA A 82 -4.23 -6.19 12.44
C ALA A 82 -5.12 -5.80 11.27
N THR A 83 -6.24 -5.15 11.56
CA THR A 83 -7.05 -4.44 10.56
C THR A 83 -6.55 -3.01 10.40
N LYS A 84 -6.94 -2.36 9.30
CA LYS A 84 -6.59 -0.95 9.04
C LYS A 84 -7.16 -0.04 10.14
N GLN A 85 -8.33 -0.40 10.68
CA GLN A 85 -8.96 0.36 11.75
C GLN A 85 -8.14 0.30 13.06
N GLN A 86 -7.54 -0.84 13.38
CA GLN A 86 -6.70 -1.01 14.57
C GLN A 86 -5.37 -0.28 14.41
N HIS A 87 -4.76 -0.38 13.23
CA HIS A 87 -3.47 0.24 12.91
C HIS A 87 -3.54 0.93 11.55
N GLY A 88 -3.33 2.25 11.54
CA GLY A 88 -3.50 3.06 10.32
C GLY A 88 -2.31 2.95 9.35
N ALA A 89 -1.20 2.36 9.81
CA ALA A 89 0.04 2.16 9.06
C ALA A 89 0.77 0.94 9.65
N CYS A 90 1.53 0.20 8.84
CA CYS A 90 2.31 -0.95 9.30
C CYS A 90 3.54 -0.56 10.16
N PRO A 91 4.28 0.54 9.92
CA PRO A 91 5.45 0.93 10.72
C PRO A 91 5.18 1.01 12.22
N GLU A 92 4.02 1.52 12.67
CA GLU A 92 3.67 1.59 14.11
C GLU A 92 3.59 0.20 14.77
N MET A 93 3.36 -0.87 14.00
CA MET A 93 3.36 -2.25 14.50
C MET A 93 4.78 -2.85 14.60
N VAL A 94 5.76 -2.28 13.89
CA VAL A 94 7.17 -2.71 13.93
C VAL A 94 7.88 -2.03 15.09
N THR A 95 7.70 -2.58 16.30
CA THR A 95 8.28 -2.05 17.55
C THR A 95 9.55 -2.79 17.97
N PRO A 96 10.39 -2.22 18.85
CA PRO A 96 11.57 -2.93 19.37
C PRO A 96 11.22 -4.24 20.06
N ALA A 97 10.10 -4.29 20.79
CA ALA A 97 9.63 -5.52 21.43
C ALA A 97 9.24 -6.59 20.40
N VAL A 98 8.58 -6.19 19.30
CA VAL A 98 8.19 -7.11 18.22
C VAL A 98 9.42 -7.67 17.51
N VAL A 99 10.39 -6.82 17.14
CA VAL A 99 11.62 -7.26 16.47
C VAL A 99 12.47 -8.15 17.39
N ALA A 100 12.60 -7.80 18.68
CA ALA A 100 13.33 -8.63 19.64
C ALA A 100 12.69 -10.01 19.83
N ARG A 101 11.35 -10.09 19.84
CA ARG A 101 10.60 -11.36 19.96
C ARG A 101 10.75 -12.25 18.73
N LEU A 102 10.66 -11.67 17.53
CA LEU A 102 10.68 -12.42 16.27
C LEU A 102 12.11 -12.76 15.80
N GLY A 103 13.11 -12.07 16.34
CA GLY A 103 14.52 -12.34 16.11
C GLY A 103 15.04 -11.80 14.77
N PRO A 104 16.35 -11.96 14.52
CA PRO A 104 16.97 -11.52 13.28
C PRO A 104 16.46 -12.32 12.07
N VAL A 105 16.54 -11.72 10.88
CA VAL A 105 16.24 -12.38 9.61
C VAL A 105 17.30 -12.11 8.57
N ASP A 106 17.47 -13.04 7.63
CA ASP A 106 18.39 -12.92 6.50
C ASP A 106 17.77 -12.16 5.32
N THR A 107 16.44 -12.23 5.18
CA THR A 107 15.68 -11.56 4.11
C THR A 107 14.44 -10.83 4.65
N ILE A 108 14.19 -9.62 4.15
CA ILE A 108 12.93 -8.89 4.31
C ILE A 108 12.21 -8.85 2.97
N VAL A 109 10.94 -9.20 2.95
CA VAL A 109 10.01 -8.93 1.85
C VAL A 109 9.06 -7.84 2.30
N CYS A 110 9.06 -6.69 1.63
CA CYS A 110 8.20 -5.56 2.01
C CYS A 110 7.40 -5.01 0.83
N HIS A 111 6.33 -4.30 1.14
CA HIS A 111 5.63 -3.52 0.13
C HIS A 111 6.48 -2.37 -0.42
N ASN A 112 6.07 -1.81 -1.54
CA ASN A 112 6.91 -0.93 -2.36
C ASN A 112 6.49 0.55 -2.32
N ASP A 113 5.55 0.90 -1.45
CA ASP A 113 5.19 2.27 -1.09
C ASP A 113 5.88 2.68 0.21
N PHE A 114 5.54 3.87 0.73
CA PHE A 114 6.22 4.40 1.90
C PHE A 114 6.02 3.52 3.15
N ASP A 115 4.83 2.94 3.31
CA ASP A 115 4.46 2.17 4.49
C ASP A 115 5.30 0.89 4.63
N GLY A 116 5.43 0.12 3.53
CA GLY A 116 6.29 -1.05 3.48
C GLY A 116 7.79 -0.72 3.60
N LEU A 117 8.24 0.36 2.95
CA LEU A 117 9.66 0.76 3.01
C LEU A 117 10.05 1.27 4.41
N ALA A 118 9.17 2.02 5.08
CA ALA A 118 9.37 2.46 6.45
C ALA A 118 9.32 1.29 7.43
N SER A 119 8.43 0.32 7.22
CA SER A 119 8.37 -0.92 8.02
C SER A 119 9.67 -1.71 7.93
N ALA A 120 10.21 -1.88 6.71
CA ALA A 120 11.49 -2.54 6.49
C ALA A 120 12.66 -1.77 7.12
N ALA A 121 12.69 -0.44 6.99
CA ALA A 121 13.71 0.38 7.63
C ALA A 121 13.66 0.26 9.16
N LYS A 122 12.47 0.29 9.78
CA LYS A 122 12.30 0.08 11.21
C LYS A 122 12.78 -1.29 11.64
N TRP A 123 12.46 -2.35 10.90
CA TRP A 123 12.97 -3.69 11.19
C TRP A 123 14.51 -3.71 11.24
N LEU A 124 15.17 -3.16 10.22
CA LEU A 124 16.63 -3.06 10.15
C LEU A 124 17.22 -2.17 11.27
N ARG A 125 16.42 -1.30 11.87
CA ARG A 125 16.77 -0.43 13.00
C ARG A 125 16.28 -0.97 14.34
N ASN A 126 16.03 -2.28 14.45
CA ASN A 126 15.55 -2.93 15.68
C ASN A 126 14.23 -2.31 16.21
N GLY A 127 13.31 -1.99 15.30
CA GLY A 127 12.01 -1.39 15.60
C GLY A 127 12.04 0.12 15.86
N MET A 128 13.20 0.77 15.75
CA MET A 128 13.33 2.21 15.95
C MET A 128 12.92 2.99 14.70
N ALA A 129 12.11 4.04 14.88
CA ALA A 129 11.74 4.95 13.81
C ALA A 129 12.96 5.51 13.05
N SER A 130 12.79 5.75 11.75
CA SER A 130 13.83 6.34 10.89
C SER A 130 14.11 7.80 11.24
N TYR A 131 13.09 8.53 11.66
CA TYR A 131 13.19 9.93 12.10
C TYR A 131 12.00 10.25 13.02
N PRO A 132 12.07 11.32 13.83
CA PRO A 132 10.92 11.77 14.63
C PRO A 132 9.70 12.06 13.74
N GLY A 133 8.57 11.42 14.02
CA GLY A 133 7.33 11.55 13.23
C GLY A 133 7.22 10.61 12.03
N CYS A 134 8.16 9.66 11.82
CA CYS A 134 8.10 8.72 10.69
C CYS A 134 6.85 7.84 10.69
N ASP A 135 6.39 7.39 11.86
CA ASP A 135 5.17 6.58 11.98
C ASP A 135 3.92 7.43 11.70
N ASP A 136 3.90 8.68 12.15
CA ASP A 136 2.82 9.64 11.89
C ASP A 136 2.72 9.98 10.39
N ASP A 137 3.86 10.18 9.72
CA ASP A 137 3.90 10.39 8.28
C ASP A 137 3.43 9.14 7.51
N ALA A 138 3.82 7.94 7.95
CA ALA A 138 3.34 6.69 7.34
C ALA A 138 1.82 6.57 7.46
N ARG A 139 1.28 6.83 8.66
CA ARG A 139 -0.15 6.87 8.91
C ARG A 139 -0.87 7.90 8.03
N ALA A 140 -0.36 9.12 7.95
CA ALA A 140 -0.97 10.16 7.14
C ALA A 140 -0.92 9.83 5.63
N ILE A 141 0.15 9.20 5.15
CA ILE A 141 0.25 8.73 3.76
C ILE A 141 -0.73 7.59 3.49
N ASP A 142 -0.80 6.59 4.35
CA ASP A 142 -1.58 5.40 4.08
C ASP A 142 -3.10 5.63 4.25
N THR A 143 -3.48 6.36 5.31
CA THR A 143 -4.89 6.70 5.59
C THR A 143 -5.39 7.93 4.84
N ARG A 144 -4.48 8.78 4.35
CA ARG A 144 -4.80 10.13 3.81
C ARG A 144 -5.47 11.06 4.83
N ILE A 145 -5.29 10.80 6.13
CA ILE A 145 -5.80 11.65 7.22
C ILE A 145 -4.65 12.43 7.85
N GLY A 146 -4.89 13.72 8.08
CA GLY A 146 -3.96 14.59 8.80
C GLY A 146 -2.84 15.16 7.91
N PRO A 147 -2.05 16.11 8.45
CA PRO A 147 -0.98 16.74 7.72
C PRO A 147 0.25 15.84 7.62
N LEU A 148 0.96 15.92 6.50
CA LEU A 148 2.32 15.38 6.38
C LEU A 148 3.34 16.37 6.91
N SER A 149 4.40 15.85 7.53
CA SER A 149 5.59 16.64 7.80
C SER A 149 6.29 17.04 6.50
N PRO A 150 7.18 18.06 6.50
CA PRO A 150 7.99 18.40 5.34
C PRO A 150 8.82 17.20 4.82
N THR A 151 9.19 16.28 5.71
CA THR A 151 9.90 15.04 5.34
C THR A 151 8.96 14.06 4.65
N GLY A 152 7.78 13.82 5.22
CA GLY A 152 6.74 12.95 4.66
C GLY A 152 6.31 13.38 3.25
N VAL A 153 6.11 14.69 3.03
CA VAL A 153 5.77 15.26 1.70
C VAL A 153 6.78 14.85 0.64
N ARG A 154 8.08 14.91 0.95
CA ARG A 154 9.15 14.58 -0.01
C ARG A 154 9.08 13.12 -0.44
N PHE A 155 8.88 12.22 0.51
CA PHE A 155 8.76 10.79 0.23
C PHE A 155 7.46 10.44 -0.50
N ASP A 156 6.31 10.94 -0.05
CA ASP A 156 5.01 10.72 -0.70
C ASP A 156 5.06 11.18 -2.16
N HIS A 157 5.56 12.39 -2.40
CA HIS A 157 5.68 12.95 -3.75
C HIS A 157 6.63 12.14 -4.63
N ALA A 158 7.80 11.75 -4.12
CA ALA A 158 8.78 10.98 -4.89
C ALA A 158 8.21 9.62 -5.32
N LEU A 159 7.60 8.89 -4.37
CA LEU A 159 7.07 7.55 -4.62
C LEU A 159 5.83 7.58 -5.52
N ARG A 160 4.94 8.56 -5.36
CA ARG A 160 3.79 8.78 -6.27
C ARG A 160 4.22 9.23 -7.66
N ALA A 161 5.29 10.01 -7.77
CA ALA A 161 5.86 10.41 -9.05
C ALA A 161 6.49 9.22 -9.79
N ARG A 162 7.10 8.26 -9.09
CA ARG A 162 7.77 7.12 -9.73
C ARG A 162 7.44 5.78 -9.04
N PRO A 163 6.18 5.33 -9.07
CA PRO A 163 5.70 4.20 -8.26
C PRO A 163 6.22 2.82 -8.71
N ARG A 164 6.95 2.77 -9.83
CA ARG A 164 7.57 1.56 -10.38
C ARG A 164 9.09 1.65 -10.46
N ASP A 165 9.67 2.73 -9.93
CA ASP A 165 11.11 2.95 -9.92
C ASP A 165 11.72 2.21 -8.72
N VAL A 166 12.10 0.96 -8.96
CA VAL A 166 12.71 0.09 -7.95
C VAL A 166 14.03 0.68 -7.42
N ALA A 167 14.78 1.41 -8.25
CA ALA A 167 16.01 2.05 -7.81
C ALA A 167 15.70 3.17 -6.80
N LEU A 168 14.70 4.02 -7.09
CA LEU A 168 14.23 5.03 -6.16
C LEU A 168 13.72 4.42 -4.85
N GLN A 169 12.92 3.35 -4.93
CA GLN A 169 12.40 2.65 -3.74
C GLN A 169 13.53 2.14 -2.83
N HIS A 170 14.58 1.56 -3.42
CA HIS A 170 15.77 1.16 -2.65
C HIS A 170 16.57 2.36 -2.10
N GLN A 171 16.62 3.50 -2.81
CA GLN A 171 17.25 4.72 -2.27
C GLN A 171 16.48 5.28 -1.08
N VAL A 172 15.14 5.30 -1.14
CA VAL A 172 14.26 5.70 -0.03
C VAL A 172 14.50 4.79 1.17
N LEU A 173 14.45 3.46 0.97
CA LEU A 173 14.71 2.50 2.04
C LEU A 173 16.09 2.70 2.69
N ALA A 174 17.14 2.86 1.88
CA ALA A 174 18.49 3.06 2.40
C ALA A 174 18.60 4.35 3.22
N HIS A 175 17.93 5.42 2.80
CA HIS A 175 17.90 6.69 3.52
C HIS A 175 17.15 6.59 4.85
N LEU A 176 15.99 5.92 4.85
CA LEU A 176 15.21 5.62 6.04
C LEU A 176 16.01 4.75 7.03
N TYR A 177 16.72 3.72 6.53
CA TYR A 177 17.57 2.86 7.36
C TYR A 177 18.69 3.65 8.06
N GLU A 178 19.35 4.56 7.34
CA GLU A 178 20.44 5.41 7.86
C GLU A 178 19.96 6.55 8.76
N GLY A 179 18.65 6.62 9.06
CA GLY A 179 18.06 7.65 9.90
C GLY A 179 18.14 9.04 9.30
N LEU A 180 18.05 9.14 7.97
CA LEU A 180 18.16 10.37 7.20
C LEU A 180 19.51 11.11 7.32
N SER A 181 20.55 10.46 7.84
CA SER A 181 21.85 11.09 8.12
C SER A 181 22.62 11.52 6.85
N GLN A 182 22.32 10.92 5.69
CA GLN A 182 23.04 11.18 4.44
C GLN A 182 22.30 12.18 3.55
N GLN A 183 22.62 13.48 3.69
CA GLN A 183 21.97 14.56 2.94
C GLN A 183 21.98 14.35 1.42
N ARG A 184 23.04 13.76 0.86
CA ARG A 184 23.14 13.49 -0.59
C ARG A 184 22.01 12.59 -1.14
N ARG A 185 21.40 11.73 -0.31
CA ARG A 185 20.31 10.84 -0.75
C ARG A 185 19.05 11.63 -1.09
N TRP A 186 18.89 12.81 -0.52
CA TRP A 186 17.76 13.68 -0.82
C TRP A 186 17.76 14.18 -2.27
N VAL A 187 18.91 14.31 -2.93
CA VAL A 187 18.98 14.83 -4.30
C VAL A 187 18.08 14.02 -5.24
N ALA A 188 18.25 12.69 -5.28
CA ALA A 188 17.44 11.84 -6.14
C ALA A 188 15.96 11.77 -5.72
N ILE A 189 15.68 11.87 -4.41
CA ILE A 189 14.31 11.86 -3.88
C ILE A 189 13.58 13.14 -4.25
N ASP A 190 14.21 14.30 -4.07
CA ASP A 190 13.64 15.61 -4.39
C ASP A 190 13.48 15.80 -5.90
N GLU A 191 14.46 15.36 -6.70
CA GLU A 191 14.34 15.32 -8.15
C GLU A 191 13.15 14.48 -8.60
N ALA A 192 12.92 13.31 -7.98
CA ALA A 192 11.75 12.50 -8.25
C ALA A 192 10.45 13.21 -7.81
N ALA A 193 10.43 13.75 -6.60
CA ALA A 193 9.28 14.47 -6.03
C ALA A 193 8.86 15.67 -6.89
N ALA A 194 9.81 16.45 -7.41
CA ALA A 194 9.54 17.59 -8.28
C ALA A 194 8.77 17.19 -9.55
N THR A 195 8.96 15.95 -10.05
CA THR A 195 8.24 15.47 -11.24
C THR A 195 6.76 15.13 -11.00
N ILE A 196 6.26 15.21 -9.76
CA ILE A 196 4.84 15.01 -9.47
C ILE A 196 3.98 16.20 -9.93
N VAL A 197 4.52 17.42 -9.91
CA VAL A 197 3.73 18.66 -10.09
C VAL A 197 2.88 18.64 -11.38
N PRO A 198 3.42 18.31 -12.57
CA PRO A 198 2.61 18.25 -13.78
C PRO A 198 1.48 17.21 -13.72
N ARG A 199 1.68 16.13 -12.95
CA ARG A 199 0.66 15.08 -12.77
C ARG A 199 -0.45 15.50 -11.84
N LEU A 200 -0.12 16.24 -10.77
CA LEU A 200 -1.13 16.83 -9.89
C LEU A 200 -2.00 17.82 -10.67
N GLU A 201 -1.38 18.69 -11.46
CA GLU A 201 -2.11 19.63 -12.33
C GLU A 201 -2.97 18.91 -13.37
N GLN A 202 -2.48 17.83 -13.96
CA GLN A 202 -3.29 17.01 -14.85
C GLN A 202 -4.47 16.35 -14.13
N SER A 203 -4.29 15.91 -12.88
CA SER A 203 -5.36 15.33 -12.06
C SER A 203 -6.45 16.37 -11.77
N LYS A 204 -6.06 17.60 -11.44
CA LYS A 204 -7.01 18.73 -11.28
C LYS A 204 -7.78 19.04 -12.56
N ARG A 205 -7.16 18.93 -13.73
CA ARG A 205 -7.85 19.09 -15.02
C ARG A 205 -8.86 17.98 -15.25
N LEU A 206 -8.46 16.72 -15.03
CA LEU A 206 -9.33 15.55 -15.20
C LEU A 206 -10.50 15.56 -14.22
N ALA A 207 -10.31 16.05 -13.00
CA ALA A 207 -11.36 16.13 -11.98
C ALA A 207 -12.57 16.98 -12.42
N ARG A 208 -12.40 17.90 -13.37
CA ARG A 208 -13.53 18.67 -13.94
C ARG A 208 -14.52 17.81 -14.74
N ASN A 209 -14.12 16.60 -15.10
CA ASN A 209 -14.93 15.67 -15.88
C ASN A 209 -15.62 14.61 -15.01
N TYR A 210 -15.57 14.75 -13.68
CA TYR A 210 -16.37 13.91 -12.79
C TYR A 210 -17.86 14.10 -13.09
N ARG A 211 -18.57 12.98 -13.23
CA ARG A 211 -20.04 12.93 -13.31
C ARG A 211 -20.60 12.17 -12.12
N ALA A 212 -21.71 12.65 -11.57
CA ALA A 212 -22.43 11.90 -10.55
C ALA A 212 -23.09 10.66 -11.17
N LEU A 213 -22.93 9.51 -10.51
CA LEU A 213 -23.69 8.29 -10.81
C LEU A 213 -24.80 8.08 -9.78
N SER A 214 -24.63 8.60 -8.57
CA SER A 214 -25.64 8.69 -7.51
C SER A 214 -25.34 9.90 -6.61
N SER A 215 -26.10 10.10 -5.53
CA SER A 215 -25.76 11.08 -4.49
C SER A 215 -24.40 10.81 -3.83
N ASP A 216 -23.98 9.54 -3.81
CA ASP A 216 -22.86 9.08 -3.00
C ASP A 216 -21.62 8.75 -3.84
N LEU A 217 -21.74 8.70 -5.18
CA LEU A 217 -20.68 8.25 -6.08
C LEU A 217 -20.51 9.19 -7.28
N VAL A 218 -19.29 9.70 -7.44
CA VAL A 218 -18.84 10.35 -8.69
C VAL A 218 -17.87 9.47 -9.47
N MET A 219 -17.94 9.54 -10.79
CA MET A 219 -17.06 8.80 -11.69
C MET A 219 -16.38 9.70 -12.71
N VAL A 220 -15.10 9.45 -12.97
CA VAL A 220 -14.39 9.98 -14.13
C VAL A 220 -13.79 8.81 -14.91
N GLU A 221 -13.91 8.89 -16.23
CA GLU A 221 -13.21 7.99 -17.15
C GLU A 221 -12.01 8.74 -17.75
N VAL A 222 -10.84 8.12 -17.69
CA VAL A 222 -9.59 8.68 -18.18
C VAL A 222 -9.10 7.84 -19.35
N ASP A 223 -8.94 8.49 -20.50
CA ASP A 223 -8.36 7.87 -21.70
C ASP A 223 -7.01 7.24 -21.36
N ALA A 224 -6.79 6.02 -21.85
CA ALA A 224 -5.52 5.30 -21.71
C ALA A 224 -4.33 6.06 -22.34
N HIS A 225 -4.58 6.94 -23.30
CA HIS A 225 -3.58 7.78 -23.97
C HIS A 225 -3.43 9.16 -23.34
N ALA A 226 -4.17 9.47 -22.27
CA ALA A 226 -4.07 10.74 -21.59
C ALA A 226 -2.66 10.97 -21.04
N VAL A 227 -2.31 12.25 -20.89
CA VAL A 227 -1.11 12.68 -20.16
C VAL A 227 -1.11 12.02 -18.77
N LYS A 228 0.08 11.58 -18.33
CA LYS A 228 0.25 10.96 -17.01
C LYS A 228 -0.32 11.87 -15.92
N TYR A 229 -1.15 11.28 -15.07
CA TYR A 229 -1.78 11.93 -13.92
C TYR A 229 -1.44 11.16 -12.64
N ASP A 230 -1.78 11.76 -11.50
CA ASP A 230 -1.67 11.11 -10.21
C ASP A 230 -3.05 10.57 -9.80
N LYS A 231 -3.19 9.24 -9.76
CA LYS A 231 -4.48 8.60 -9.48
C LYS A 231 -4.97 8.91 -8.07
N THR A 232 -4.08 8.93 -7.09
CA THR A 232 -4.43 9.22 -5.69
C THR A 232 -5.06 10.61 -5.59
N GLU A 233 -4.43 11.62 -6.21
CA GLU A 233 -4.94 12.99 -6.27
C GLU A 233 -6.31 13.05 -6.95
N LEU A 234 -6.45 12.36 -8.10
CA LEU A 234 -7.72 12.35 -8.82
C LEU A 234 -8.85 11.74 -7.99
N LEU A 235 -8.58 10.65 -7.26
CA LEU A 235 -9.54 10.02 -6.35
C LEU A 235 -9.91 10.94 -5.18
N LEU A 236 -8.93 11.60 -4.56
CA LEU A 236 -9.15 12.56 -3.46
C LEU A 236 -9.98 13.76 -3.92
N LEU A 237 -9.73 14.30 -5.11
CA LEU A 237 -10.54 15.36 -5.71
C LEU A 237 -11.99 14.90 -5.95
N GLY A 238 -12.20 13.64 -6.31
CA GLY A 238 -13.55 13.07 -6.43
C GLY A 238 -14.26 12.97 -5.07
N GLN A 239 -13.54 12.64 -4.00
CA GLN A 239 -14.10 12.55 -2.63
C GLN A 239 -14.54 13.90 -2.07
N GLN A 240 -14.05 15.01 -2.63
CA GLN A 240 -14.55 16.35 -2.31
C GLN A 240 -15.93 16.63 -2.93
N LEU A 241 -16.33 15.85 -3.94
CA LEU A 241 -17.60 16.03 -4.64
C LEU A 241 -18.69 15.08 -4.14
N ALA A 242 -18.30 13.88 -3.65
CA ALA A 242 -19.20 12.88 -3.10
C ALA A 242 -18.47 11.93 -2.13
N PRO A 243 -19.18 11.24 -1.21
CA PRO A 243 -18.60 10.25 -0.30
C PRO A 243 -17.67 9.20 -0.93
N MET A 244 -17.95 8.79 -2.17
CA MET A 244 -17.14 7.84 -2.94
C MET A 244 -16.73 8.45 -4.29
N SER A 245 -15.51 8.12 -4.72
CA SER A 245 -15.02 8.43 -6.05
C SER A 245 -14.61 7.18 -6.81
N LEU A 246 -14.80 7.22 -8.13
CA LEU A 246 -14.46 6.15 -9.07
C LEU A 246 -13.63 6.73 -10.22
N VAL A 247 -12.43 6.18 -10.42
CA VAL A 247 -11.61 6.45 -11.60
C VAL A 247 -11.57 5.19 -12.46
N VAL A 248 -12.07 5.29 -13.69
CA VAL A 248 -11.94 4.24 -14.71
C VAL A 248 -10.80 4.64 -15.66
N SER A 249 -9.80 3.79 -15.82
CA SER A 249 -8.66 4.05 -16.71
C SER A 249 -8.11 2.74 -17.28
N GLY A 250 -8.13 2.64 -18.61
CA GLY A 250 -7.88 1.37 -19.31
C GLY A 250 -8.82 0.27 -18.80
N GLU A 251 -8.26 -0.89 -18.45
CA GLU A 251 -8.99 -2.05 -17.95
C GLU A 251 -9.24 -2.05 -16.43
N THR A 252 -8.95 -0.95 -15.73
CA THR A 252 -9.07 -0.87 -14.27
C THR A 252 -10.08 0.18 -13.85
N ALA A 253 -10.97 -0.21 -12.93
CA ALA A 253 -11.85 0.69 -12.18
C ALA A 253 -11.37 0.74 -10.73
N THR A 254 -11.05 1.93 -10.22
CA THR A 254 -10.56 2.13 -8.85
C THR A 254 -11.57 2.97 -8.07
N PHE A 255 -12.10 2.40 -6.99
CA PHE A 255 -13.01 3.03 -6.04
C PHE A 255 -12.23 3.53 -4.84
N ALA A 256 -12.58 4.71 -4.35
CA ALA A 256 -12.02 5.24 -3.11
C ALA A 256 -13.09 5.95 -2.26
N ALA A 257 -12.94 5.86 -0.95
CA ALA A 257 -13.68 6.63 0.05
C ALA A 257 -12.70 7.17 1.10
N ALA A 258 -13.13 8.17 1.89
CA ALA A 258 -12.31 8.63 3.02
C ALA A 258 -12.11 7.48 4.03
N PHE A 259 -10.94 7.41 4.65
CA PHE A 259 -10.56 6.31 5.53
C PHE A 259 -11.51 6.13 6.73
N ASP A 260 -11.98 7.24 7.30
CA ASP A 260 -12.88 7.32 8.45
C ASP A 260 -14.37 7.40 8.07
N SER A 261 -14.71 7.18 6.79
CA SER A 261 -16.09 7.29 6.29
C SER A 261 -17.04 6.20 6.78
N GLY A 262 -16.52 5.10 7.34
CA GLY A 262 -17.30 3.89 7.63
C GLY A 262 -17.70 3.08 6.38
N ILE A 263 -17.23 3.47 5.19
CA ILE A 263 -17.47 2.72 3.94
C ILE A 263 -16.48 1.57 3.84
N ASN A 264 -16.98 0.34 3.73
CA ASN A 264 -16.16 -0.85 3.48
C ASN A 264 -16.48 -1.45 2.10
N PHE A 265 -15.60 -1.22 1.11
CA PHE A 265 -15.74 -1.81 -0.22
C PHE A 265 -15.49 -3.31 -0.25
N LEU A 266 -14.71 -3.87 0.68
CA LEU A 266 -14.48 -5.31 0.73
C LEU A 266 -15.78 -6.04 1.04
N GLU A 267 -16.50 -5.59 2.06
CA GLU A 267 -17.83 -6.12 2.42
C GLU A 267 -18.83 -5.92 1.28
N ARG A 268 -18.92 -4.69 0.75
CA ARG A 268 -19.88 -4.36 -0.32
C ARG A 268 -19.63 -5.17 -1.59
N PHE A 269 -18.37 -5.46 -1.94
CA PHE A 269 -18.03 -6.19 -3.16
C PHE A 269 -17.88 -7.70 -2.95
N GLY A 270 -17.77 -8.15 -1.69
CA GLY A 270 -17.54 -9.55 -1.34
C GLY A 270 -16.10 -9.99 -1.56
N PHE A 271 -15.13 -9.13 -1.25
CA PHE A 271 -13.70 -9.46 -1.32
C PHE A 271 -13.16 -9.87 0.03
N SER A 272 -12.34 -10.92 0.06
CA SER A 272 -11.83 -11.53 1.29
C SER A 272 -10.69 -10.76 1.98
N GLY A 273 -10.26 -9.62 1.41
CA GLY A 273 -9.24 -8.78 2.03
C GLY A 273 -8.67 -7.67 1.14
N GLY A 274 -7.86 -6.80 1.75
CA GLY A 274 -7.22 -5.63 1.14
C GLY A 274 -7.47 -4.35 1.93
N MET A 275 -7.44 -3.21 1.24
CA MET A 275 -7.77 -1.91 1.83
C MET A 275 -9.29 -1.66 1.77
N PRO A 276 -9.99 -1.48 2.91
CA PRO A 276 -11.46 -1.31 2.94
C PRO A 276 -11.98 -0.14 2.11
N THR A 277 -11.24 0.96 2.07
CA THR A 277 -11.67 2.22 1.44
C THR A 277 -10.99 2.51 0.11
N LEU A 278 -10.17 1.58 -0.43
CA LEU A 278 -9.50 1.73 -1.73
C LEU A 278 -9.40 0.38 -2.45
N VAL A 279 -10.24 0.17 -3.45
CA VAL A 279 -10.34 -1.11 -4.15
C VAL A 279 -10.26 -0.92 -5.66
N SER A 280 -9.46 -1.76 -6.32
CA SER A 280 -9.39 -1.81 -7.78
C SER A 280 -9.95 -3.13 -8.32
N VAL A 281 -10.82 -3.04 -9.32
CA VAL A 281 -11.41 -4.17 -10.04
C VAL A 281 -11.13 -4.06 -11.53
N HIS A 282 -11.30 -5.18 -12.25
CA HIS A 282 -11.24 -5.15 -13.71
C HIS A 282 -12.48 -4.44 -14.27
N LYS A 283 -12.34 -3.69 -15.39
CA LYS A 283 -13.44 -2.92 -15.98
C LYS A 283 -14.65 -3.80 -16.35
N SER A 284 -14.41 -5.06 -16.73
CA SER A 284 -15.50 -6.03 -16.99
C SER A 284 -16.36 -6.35 -15.76
N GLN A 285 -15.87 -6.13 -14.53
CA GLN A 285 -16.62 -6.31 -13.28
C GLN A 285 -17.36 -5.03 -12.86
N LEU A 286 -17.17 -3.91 -13.57
CA LEU A 286 -17.66 -2.59 -13.16
C LEU A 286 -19.18 -2.57 -12.98
N HIS A 287 -19.93 -3.16 -13.91
CA HIS A 287 -21.39 -3.22 -13.81
C HIS A 287 -21.85 -3.97 -12.56
N GLU A 288 -21.24 -5.12 -12.25
CA GLU A 288 -21.58 -5.91 -11.07
C GLU A 288 -21.32 -5.15 -9.77
N VAL A 289 -20.16 -4.48 -9.65
CA VAL A 289 -19.82 -3.75 -8.43
C VAL A 289 -20.63 -2.45 -8.27
N LEU A 290 -21.00 -1.78 -9.36
CA LEU A 290 -21.90 -0.63 -9.31
C LEU A 290 -23.31 -1.04 -8.88
N ALA A 291 -23.82 -2.16 -9.37
CA ALA A 291 -25.09 -2.71 -8.92
C ALA A 291 -25.08 -3.01 -7.40
N LYS A 292 -23.97 -3.54 -6.87
CA LYS A 292 -23.78 -3.75 -5.41
C LYS A 292 -23.76 -2.45 -4.61
N LEU A 293 -23.49 -1.31 -5.24
CA LEU A 293 -23.60 0.03 -4.64
C LEU A 293 -24.99 0.67 -4.84
N GLY A 294 -25.95 -0.04 -5.44
CA GLY A 294 -27.27 0.51 -5.74
C GLY A 294 -27.29 1.50 -6.90
N VAL A 295 -26.23 1.52 -7.72
CA VAL A 295 -26.13 2.38 -8.90
C VAL A 295 -26.62 1.61 -10.13
N ALA A 296 -27.72 2.07 -10.74
CA ALA A 296 -28.17 1.57 -12.03
C ALA A 296 -27.38 2.28 -13.14
N LEU A 297 -26.79 1.51 -14.07
CA LEU A 297 -26.19 2.02 -15.30
C LEU A 297 -27.22 2.08 -16.43
#